data_AF-A0A8H5SAK4-F1
#
_entry.id   AF-A0A8H5SAK4-F1
#
_cell.length_a   1.000
_cell.length_b   1.000
_cell.length_c   1.000
_cell.angle_alpha   90.00
_cell.angle_beta   90.00
_cell.angle_gamma   90.00
#
_symmetry.space_group_name_H-M   'P 1'
#
loop_
_entity.id
_entity.type
_entity.pdbx_description
1 polymer ?
#
loop_
_entity_poly.entity_id
_entity_poly.type
_entity_poly.pdbx_seq_one_letter_code
_entity_poly.pdbx_strand_id
1 'polypeptide(L)'
;MDDEDPLANFAFADVSSDEADEAEATKSRRTGQSEEAWRVVQKEYKPKVENGDIYQKVKLPIGHNATKMDIQEVIHAVEEHYFFHRYREAEKLAVEALKDGQGLDLASIAHREADLQNYP
;
A
#
# COMPACT_ATOMS: atom_id res chain seq x y z
N MET A 1 -32.31 -18.87 24.41
CA MET A 1 -31.26 -18.21 23.62
C MET A 1 -30.34 -19.35 23.28
N ASP A 2 -30.57 -20.00 22.14
CA ASP A 2 -29.70 -21.09 21.70
C ASP A 2 -28.36 -20.48 21.31
N ASP A 3 -27.31 -20.95 21.99
CA ASP A 3 -25.93 -20.62 21.71
C ASP A 3 -25.51 -21.34 20.41
N GLU A 4 -25.72 -20.70 19.26
CA GLU A 4 -25.14 -21.18 18.00
C GLU A 4 -23.63 -20.96 18.03
N ASP A 5 -22.90 -22.06 18.15
CA ASP A 5 -21.44 -22.10 18.10
C ASP A 5 -20.96 -21.66 16.70
N PRO A 6 -20.34 -20.47 16.56
CA PRO A 6 -19.97 -19.90 15.26
C PRO A 6 -18.87 -20.70 14.54
N LEU A 7 -18.29 -21.72 15.20
CA LEU A 7 -17.31 -22.63 14.63
C LEU A 7 -17.93 -23.80 13.86
N ALA A 8 -19.23 -24.08 14.03
CA ALA A 8 -19.93 -25.11 13.26
C ALA A 8 -20.02 -24.78 11.75
N ASN A 9 -19.86 -23.50 11.39
CA ASN A 9 -19.90 -23.04 10.00
C ASN A 9 -18.56 -23.23 9.24
N PHE A 10 -17.49 -23.65 9.93
CA PHE A 10 -16.19 -23.97 9.35
C PHE A 10 -15.90 -25.46 9.30
N ALA A 11 -16.92 -26.31 9.56
CA ALA A 11 -16.79 -27.75 9.38
C ALA A 11 -16.38 -28.05 7.94
N PHE A 12 -15.10 -28.42 7.82
CA PHE A 12 -14.42 -28.91 6.65
C PHE A 12 -15.36 -29.79 5.84
N ALA A 13 -15.83 -29.26 4.70
CA ALA A 13 -16.44 -30.05 3.66
C ALA A 13 -15.37 -31.00 3.15
N ASP A 14 -15.34 -32.17 3.79
CA ASP A 14 -14.70 -33.38 3.33
C ASP A 14 -15.20 -33.64 1.90
N VAL A 15 -14.39 -33.26 0.92
CA VAL A 15 -14.61 -33.63 -0.48
C VAL A 15 -14.27 -35.11 -0.59
N SER A 16 -15.23 -35.92 -0.13
CA SER A 16 -15.32 -37.34 -0.46
C SER A 16 -15.60 -37.43 -1.95
N SER A 17 -14.55 -37.77 -2.68
CA SER A 17 -14.60 -38.32 -4.04
C SER A 17 -15.48 -39.57 -4.06
N ASP A 18 -16.64 -39.53 -4.70
CA ASP A 18 -17.13 -40.62 -5.55
C ASP A 18 -18.35 -40.20 -6.40
N GLU A 19 -18.16 -40.24 -7.71
CA GLU A 19 -19.12 -40.60 -8.77
C GLU A 19 -20.60 -40.19 -8.62
N ALA A 20 -21.00 -39.04 -9.17
CA ALA A 20 -22.34 -38.87 -9.76
C ALA A 20 -22.43 -37.66 -10.70
N ASP A 21 -22.79 -38.00 -11.93
CA ASP A 21 -23.57 -37.23 -12.90
C ASP A 21 -22.87 -36.24 -13.85
N GLU A 22 -22.84 -36.72 -15.10
CA GLU A 22 -22.33 -36.20 -16.37
C GLU A 22 -23.15 -34.99 -16.90
N ALA A 23 -23.74 -34.16 -16.03
CA ALA A 23 -24.79 -33.21 -16.41
C ALA A 23 -24.57 -31.72 -16.04
N GLU A 24 -23.36 -31.27 -15.69
CA GLU A 24 -23.08 -29.83 -15.45
C GLU A 24 -21.81 -29.27 -16.14
N ALA A 25 -21.32 -29.92 -17.20
CA ALA A 25 -20.14 -29.44 -17.96
C ALA A 25 -20.36 -28.15 -18.79
N THR A 26 -21.43 -27.37 -18.55
CA THR A 26 -21.75 -26.14 -19.31
C THR A 26 -21.88 -24.88 -18.47
N LYS A 27 -21.54 -24.92 -17.18
CA LYS A 27 -21.21 -23.70 -16.43
C LYS A 27 -19.70 -23.55 -16.45
N SER A 28 -19.17 -22.86 -17.47
CA SER A 28 -17.75 -22.49 -17.55
C SER A 28 -17.27 -22.01 -16.18
N ARG A 29 -16.44 -22.82 -15.50
CA ARG A 29 -15.83 -22.47 -14.22
C ARG A 29 -15.14 -21.12 -14.41
N ARG A 30 -15.73 -20.07 -13.85
CA ARG A 30 -15.29 -18.66 -14.00
C ARG A 30 -13.87 -18.40 -13.46
N THR A 31 -13.24 -19.42 -12.89
CA THR A 31 -11.94 -19.40 -12.21
C THR A 31 -11.01 -20.56 -12.60
N GLY A 32 -11.38 -21.39 -13.59
CA GLY A 32 -10.55 -22.53 -14.01
C GLY A 32 -9.53 -22.14 -15.07
N GLN A 33 -8.41 -21.53 -14.69
CA GLN A 33 -7.24 -21.53 -15.59
C GLN A 33 -6.69 -22.97 -15.62
N SER A 34 -6.43 -23.52 -16.81
CA SER A 34 -5.78 -24.83 -16.93
C SER A 34 -4.34 -24.75 -16.40
N GLU A 35 -3.78 -25.88 -15.94
CA GLU A 35 -2.42 -25.91 -15.37
C GLU A 35 -1.37 -25.47 -16.40
N GLU A 36 -1.58 -25.77 -17.68
CA GLU A 36 -0.71 -25.35 -18.78
C GLU A 36 -0.72 -23.83 -18.93
N ALA A 37 -1.90 -23.20 -18.85
CA ALA A 37 -2.05 -21.76 -18.92
C ALA A 37 -1.44 -21.08 -17.68
N TRP A 38 -1.57 -21.68 -16.49
CA TRP A 38 -0.91 -21.18 -15.28
C TRP A 38 0.61 -21.28 -15.36
N ARG A 39 1.15 -22.37 -15.93
CA ARG A 39 2.60 -22.53 -16.14
C ARG A 39 3.19 -21.52 -17.10
N VAL A 40 2.43 -21.08 -18.11
CA VAL A 40 2.85 -19.98 -19.00
C VAL A 40 2.92 -18.67 -18.21
N VAL A 41 1.88 -18.33 -17.45
CA VAL A 41 1.85 -17.13 -16.60
C VAL A 41 2.97 -17.17 -15.56
N GLN A 42 3.22 -18.32 -14.93
CA GLN A 42 4.27 -18.48 -13.93
C GLN A 42 5.67 -18.25 -14.51
N LYS A 43 5.93 -18.71 -15.74
CA LYS A 43 7.21 -18.48 -16.43
C LYS A 43 7.43 -17.00 -16.77
N GLU A 44 6.35 -16.30 -17.12
CA GLU A 44 6.38 -14.88 -17.48
C GLU A 44 6.29 -13.94 -16.27
N TYR A 45 5.81 -14.46 -15.14
CA TYR A 45 5.58 -13.67 -13.94
C TYR A 45 6.89 -13.10 -13.40
N LYS A 46 6.96 -11.77 -13.38
CA LYS A 46 8.02 -11.02 -12.72
C LYS A 46 7.43 -10.38 -11.47
N PRO A 47 7.88 -10.76 -10.26
CA PRO A 47 7.43 -10.09 -9.06
C PRO A 47 7.78 -8.60 -9.17
N LYS A 48 6.82 -7.76 -8.80
CA LYS A 48 7.06 -6.32 -8.72
C LYS A 48 7.99 -6.08 -7.53
N VAL A 49 9.23 -5.70 -7.82
CA VAL A 49 10.20 -5.29 -6.81
C VAL A 49 10.16 -3.78 -6.73
N GLU A 50 9.62 -3.24 -5.63
CA GLU A 50 9.68 -1.81 -5.32
C GLU A 50 11.04 -1.52 -4.68
N ASN A 51 11.99 -0.96 -5.46
CA ASN A 51 13.35 -0.64 -4.99
C ASN A 51 13.46 0.76 -4.34
N GLY A 52 12.33 1.34 -3.98
CA GLY A 52 12.24 2.71 -3.49
C GLY A 52 12.34 3.75 -4.62
N ASP A 53 11.67 3.47 -5.73
CA ASP A 53 11.62 4.31 -6.93
C ASP A 53 10.34 5.17 -6.99
N ILE A 54 9.52 5.22 -5.93
CA ILE A 54 8.31 6.06 -5.92
C ILE A 54 8.67 7.53 -6.17
N TYR A 55 9.84 7.99 -5.70
CA TYR A 55 10.32 9.35 -5.94
C TYR A 55 10.37 9.73 -7.43
N GLN A 56 10.52 8.77 -8.35
CA GLN A 56 10.56 9.03 -9.80
C GLN A 56 9.19 9.44 -10.36
N LYS A 57 8.10 9.09 -9.66
CA LYS A 57 6.72 9.38 -10.07
C LYS A 57 6.21 10.69 -9.48
N VAL A 58 6.82 11.11 -8.36
CA VAL A 58 6.46 12.34 -7.67
C VAL A 58 6.86 13.55 -8.52
N LYS A 59 5.89 14.45 -8.76
CA LYS A 59 6.15 15.72 -9.44
C LYS A 59 6.49 16.78 -8.40
N LEU A 60 7.77 17.15 -8.35
CA LEU A 60 8.25 18.25 -7.53
C LEU A 60 8.54 19.49 -8.40
N PRO A 61 8.42 20.71 -7.85
CA PRO A 61 7.90 21.02 -6.52
C PRO A 61 6.39 20.77 -6.39
N ILE A 62 5.91 20.51 -5.17
CA ILE A 62 4.48 20.31 -4.91
C ILE A 62 3.77 21.65 -5.15
N GLY A 63 2.86 21.69 -6.14
CA GLY A 63 2.10 22.89 -6.46
C GLY A 63 1.16 23.30 -5.32
N HIS A 64 0.80 24.59 -5.26
CA HIS A 64 -0.15 25.13 -4.28
C HIS A 64 -1.54 24.49 -4.31
N ASN A 65 -1.88 23.80 -5.40
CA ASN A 65 -3.13 23.07 -5.61
C ASN A 65 -2.99 21.55 -5.42
N ALA A 66 -1.90 21.09 -4.79
CA ALA A 66 -1.68 19.68 -4.56
C ALA A 66 -2.79 19.05 -3.72
N THR A 67 -3.22 17.87 -4.15
CA THR A 67 -4.21 17.08 -3.44
C THR A 67 -3.56 16.31 -2.30
N LYS A 68 -4.38 15.78 -1.39
CA LYS A 68 -3.91 14.88 -0.33
C LYS A 68 -3.12 13.69 -0.89
N MET A 69 -3.51 13.19 -2.07
CA MET A 69 -2.85 12.06 -2.71
C MET A 69 -1.44 12.44 -3.16
N ASP A 70 -1.27 13.61 -3.78
CA ASP A 70 0.04 14.12 -4.20
C ASP A 70 0.99 14.26 -3.00
N ILE A 71 0.47 14.77 -1.87
CA ILE A 71 1.23 14.91 -0.62
C ILE A 71 1.62 13.54 -0.06
N GLN A 72 0.68 12.58 -0.04
CA GLN A 72 0.98 11.22 0.41
C GLN A 72 2.04 10.55 -0.45
N GLU A 73 2.00 10.70 -1.77
CA GLU A 73 3.03 10.12 -2.65
C GLU A 73 4.43 10.64 -2.32
N VAL A 74 4.55 11.94 -1.98
CA VAL A 74 5.82 12.53 -1.55
C VAL A 74 6.29 11.92 -0.22
N ILE A 75 5.40 11.80 0.76
CA ILE A 75 5.72 11.21 2.07
C ILE A 75 6.21 9.77 1.88
N HIS A 76 5.47 8.95 1.14
CA HIS A 76 5.86 7.56 0.89
C HIS A 76 7.21 7.46 0.17
N ALA A 77 7.48 8.36 -0.78
CA ALA A 77 8.78 8.39 -1.46
C ALA A 77 9.94 8.67 -0.47
N VAL A 78 9.76 9.60 0.47
CA VAL A 78 10.75 9.88 1.53
C VAL A 78 10.91 8.68 2.46
N GLU A 79 9.82 8.05 2.88
CA GLU A 79 9.81 6.85 3.73
C GLU A 79 10.52 5.67 3.08
N GLU A 80 10.32 5.44 1.77
CA GLU A 80 11.04 4.40 1.03
C GLU A 80 12.55 4.65 1.03
N HIS A 81 12.99 5.89 0.74
CA HIS A 81 14.41 6.21 0.83
C HIS A 81 14.98 5.96 2.24
N TYR A 82 14.23 6.30 3.29
CA TYR A 82 14.60 5.98 4.66
C TYR A 82 14.72 4.47 4.91
N PHE A 83 13.76 3.69 4.42
CA PHE A 83 13.74 2.23 4.56
C PHE A 83 14.95 1.56 3.88
N PHE A 84 15.36 2.07 2.71
CA PHE A 84 16.56 1.60 2.01
C PHE A 84 17.87 2.22 2.54
N HIS A 85 17.86 2.88 3.69
CA HIS A 85 19.02 3.56 4.29
C HIS A 85 19.65 4.65 3.38
N ARG A 86 18.89 5.15 2.40
CA ARG A 86 19.27 6.24 1.49
C ARG A 86 18.90 7.60 2.09
N TYR A 87 19.49 7.91 3.24
CA TYR A 87 19.10 9.07 4.06
C TYR A 87 19.38 10.42 3.39
N ARG A 88 20.46 10.52 2.60
CA ARG A 88 20.82 11.76 1.91
C ARG A 88 19.83 12.07 0.78
N GLU A 89 19.35 11.04 0.11
CA GLU A 89 18.33 11.13 -0.93
C GLU A 89 16.98 11.50 -0.33
N ALA A 90 16.60 10.89 0.81
CA ALA A 90 15.41 11.26 1.56
C ALA A 90 15.43 12.75 1.98
N GLU A 91 16.55 13.22 2.51
CA GLU A 91 16.73 14.63 2.91
C GLU A 91 16.56 15.57 1.71
N LYS A 92 17.25 15.29 0.59
CA LYS A 92 17.15 16.11 -0.62
C LYS A 92 15.72 16.19 -1.14
N LEU A 93 15.03 15.05 -1.16
CA LEU A 93 13.64 14.96 -1.61
C LEU A 93 12.70 15.78 -0.71
N ALA A 94 12.87 15.67 0.61
CA ALA A 94 12.08 16.44 1.57
C ALA A 94 12.33 17.95 1.45
N VAL A 95 13.59 18.36 1.32
CA VAL A 95 13.96 19.77 1.10
C VAL A 95 13.33 20.28 -0.20
N GLU A 96 13.43 19.53 -1.28
CA GLU A 96 12.86 19.90 -2.58
C GLU A 96 11.33 20.01 -2.55
N ALA A 97 10.65 19.09 -1.86
CA ALA A 97 9.21 19.13 -1.67
C ALA A 97 8.74 20.36 -0.88
N LEU A 98 9.56 20.85 0.05
CA LEU A 98 9.24 21.97 0.93
C LEU A 98 9.69 23.34 0.39
N LYS A 99 10.46 23.41 -0.70
CA LYS A 99 11.01 24.68 -1.24
C LYS A 99 9.96 25.76 -1.48
N ASP A 100 8.78 25.37 -1.93
CA ASP A 100 7.67 26.29 -2.23
C ASP A 100 6.54 26.23 -1.18
N GLY A 101 6.73 25.44 -0.10
CA GLY A 101 5.77 25.28 0.98
C GLY A 101 5.72 26.50 1.89
N GLN A 102 4.95 27.53 1.52
CA GLN A 102 4.75 28.73 2.36
C GLN A 102 3.87 28.51 3.61
N GLY A 103 3.60 27.25 4.00
CA GLY A 103 2.50 26.89 4.91
C GLY A 103 2.87 26.09 6.17
N LEU A 104 4.12 25.68 6.36
CA LEU A 104 4.56 25.25 7.70
C LEU A 104 4.95 26.51 8.46
N ASP A 105 3.92 27.20 8.93
CA ASP A 105 4.04 28.33 9.81
C ASP A 105 5.03 28.00 10.95
N LEU A 106 6.24 28.54 10.84
CA LEU A 106 7.26 28.51 11.90
C LEU A 106 6.72 29.11 13.21
N ALA A 107 5.63 29.87 13.19
CA ALA A 107 4.92 30.34 14.39
C ALA A 107 4.17 29.23 15.14
N SER A 108 3.75 28.13 14.49
CA SER A 108 3.19 26.97 15.19
C SER A 108 4.26 26.21 16.01
N ILE A 109 5.51 26.21 15.54
CA ILE A 109 6.67 25.69 16.28
C ILE A 109 7.05 26.68 17.39
N ALA A 110 7.06 28.00 17.10
CA ALA A 110 7.36 29.03 18.09
C ALA A 110 6.33 29.09 19.22
N HIS A 111 5.05 28.80 18.96
CA HIS A 111 4.02 28.78 20.01
C HIS A 111 4.26 27.66 21.03
N ARG A 112 4.80 26.52 20.58
CA ARG A 112 5.15 25.38 21.45
C ARG A 112 6.40 25.65 22.31
N GLU A 113 7.34 26.45 21.83
CA GLU A 113 8.51 26.88 22.63
C GLU A 113 8.14 27.95 23.67
N ALA A 114 7.21 28.85 23.36
CA ALA A 114 6.71 29.84 24.31
C ALA A 114 5.95 29.22 25.50
N ASP A 115 5.24 28.11 25.28
CA ASP A 115 4.52 27.40 26.35
C ASP A 115 5.45 26.66 27.32
N LEU A 116 6.67 26.28 26.88
CA LEU A 116 7.67 25.62 27.73
C LEU A 116 8.47 26.60 28.59
N GLN A 117 8.45 27.90 28.26
CA GLN A 117 9.12 28.96 29.02
C GLN A 117 8.24 29.59 30.12
N ASN A 118 6.95 29.22 30.18
CA ASN A 118 5.97 29.76 31.12
C ASN A 118 5.50 28.78 32.20
N TYR A 119 6.15 27.62 32.34
CA TYR A 119 5.93 26.74 33.49
C TYR A 119 6.97 27.04 34.59
N PRO A 120 6.54 27.50 35.80
CA PRO A 120 7.44 27.71 36.93
C PRO A 120 7.97 26.40 37.51
#